data_AF-A0ABD1RYG2-F1
#
_entry.id   AF-A0ABD1RYG2-F1
#
_cell.length_a   1.000
_cell.length_b   1.000
_cell.length_c   1.000
_cell.angle_alpha   90.00
_cell.angle_beta   90.00
_cell.angle_gamma   90.00
#
_symmetry.space_group_name_H-M   'P 1'
#
loop_
_entity.id
_entity.type
_entity.pdbx_description
1 polymer ?
#
loop_
_entity_poly.entity_id
_entity_poly.type
_entity_poly.pdbx_seq_one_letter_code
_entity_poly.pdbx_strand_id
1 'polypeptide(L)'
;MTTRVTSRDVQEIVNKLSSDKAKLRDEGIKLLNTWLEGERSVGFCKYLSEKTAMLKPNEIPNSETWPFLVKLLIQCVSLEISLSKKRLPKLSLGKTLRIVVQRAEDDRFAGQW
;
A
#
# COMPACT_ATOMS: atom_id res chain seq x y z
N MET A 1 -22.18 -3.61 -7.09
CA MET A 1 -21.44 -3.14 -8.29
C MET A 1 -19.96 -3.18 -7.94
N THR A 2 -19.18 -4.07 -8.55
CA THR A 2 -17.73 -4.15 -8.33
C THR A 2 -17.07 -2.94 -8.97
N THR A 3 -16.64 -1.97 -8.16
CA THR A 3 -15.83 -0.84 -8.62
C THR A 3 -14.51 -1.38 -9.16
N ARG A 4 -14.28 -1.22 -10.47
CA ARG A 4 -13.04 -1.64 -11.13
C ARG A 4 -11.90 -0.73 -10.68
N VAL A 5 -10.84 -1.31 -10.12
CA VAL A 5 -9.64 -0.58 -9.71
C VAL A 5 -8.88 -0.11 -10.94
N THR A 6 -8.43 1.13 -10.92
CA THR A 6 -7.67 1.77 -11.99
C THR A 6 -6.30 2.22 -11.50
N SER A 7 -5.40 2.46 -12.45
CA SER A 7 -4.09 3.06 -12.18
C SER A 7 -4.21 4.37 -11.39
N ARG A 8 -5.21 5.21 -11.70
CA ARG A 8 -5.44 6.49 -11.00
C ARG A 8 -5.68 6.29 -9.51
N ASP A 9 -6.44 5.26 -9.14
CA ASP A 9 -6.76 4.96 -7.74
C ASP A 9 -5.49 4.62 -6.94
N VAL A 10 -4.59 3.84 -7.54
CA VAL A 10 -3.31 3.45 -6.92
C VAL A 10 -2.34 4.63 -6.87
N GLN A 11 -2.23 5.40 -7.95
CA GLN A 11 -1.37 6.59 -8.00
C GLN A 11 -1.80 7.64 -6.98
N GLU A 12 -3.10 7.82 -6.72
CA GLU A 12 -3.56 8.74 -5.68
C GLU A 12 -3.02 8.36 -4.29
N ILE A 13 -3.09 7.07 -3.95
CA ILE A 13 -2.56 6.54 -2.69
C ILE A 13 -1.05 6.79 -2.63
N VAL A 14 -0.32 6.39 -3.67
CA VAL A 14 1.14 6.52 -3.72
C VAL A 14 1.57 7.98 -3.61
N ASN A 15 0.92 8.89 -4.32
CA ASN A 15 1.22 10.33 -4.27
C ASN A 15 1.01 10.90 -2.86
N LYS A 16 -0.08 10.50 -2.18
CA LYS A 16 -0.35 10.93 -0.80
C LYS A 16 0.67 10.37 0.19
N LEU A 17 1.00 9.08 0.10
CA LEU A 17 1.97 8.41 0.98
C LEU A 17 3.40 8.90 0.77
N SER A 18 3.76 9.27 -0.45
CA SER A 18 5.11 9.77 -0.80
C SER A 18 5.31 11.24 -0.43
N SER A 19 4.27 11.94 0.04
CA SER A 19 4.39 13.35 0.41
C SER A 19 5.24 13.54 1.66
N ASP A 20 6.01 14.63 1.66
CA ASP A 20 6.71 15.21 2.79
C ASP A 20 5.76 15.73 3.89
N LYS A 21 4.51 16.04 3.57
CA LYS A 21 3.49 16.56 4.50
C LYS A 21 2.83 15.44 5.29
N ALA A 22 2.97 15.47 6.62
CA ALA A 22 2.39 14.47 7.52
C ALA A 22 0.86 14.30 7.36
N LYS A 23 0.14 15.41 7.16
CA LYS A 23 -1.32 15.37 6.93
C LYS A 23 -1.70 14.61 5.66
N LEU A 24 -0.95 14.80 4.57
CA LEU A 24 -1.21 14.10 3.31
C LEU A 24 -0.91 12.59 3.43
N ARG A 25 0.16 12.23 4.15
CA ARG A 25 0.43 10.82 4.45
C ARG A 25 -0.69 10.17 5.26
N ASP A 26 -1.21 10.87 6.28
CA ASP A 26 -2.35 10.37 7.07
C ASP A 26 -3.61 10.15 6.20
N GLU A 27 -3.88 11.05 5.26
CA GLU A 27 -4.96 10.87 4.27
C GLU A 27 -4.70 9.68 3.34
N GLY A 28 -3.46 9.50 2.88
CA GLY A 28 -3.06 8.35 2.09
C GLY A 28 -3.28 7.03 2.80
N ILE A 29 -2.99 6.96 4.11
CA ILE A 29 -3.24 5.77 4.94
C ILE A 29 -4.74 5.50 5.10
N LYS A 30 -5.56 6.53 5.32
CA LYS A 30 -7.02 6.39 5.39
C LYS A 30 -7.59 5.88 4.06
N LEU A 31 -7.13 6.44 2.95
CA LEU A 31 -7.54 6.03 1.61
C LEU A 31 -7.13 4.58 1.32
N LEU A 32 -5.91 4.19 1.69
CA LEU A 32 -5.45 2.81 1.53
C LEU A 32 -6.28 1.84 2.38
N ASN A 33 -6.54 2.15 3.65
CA ASN A 33 -7.37 1.29 4.51
C ASN A 33 -8.79 1.13 3.95
N THR A 34 -9.33 2.23 3.42
CA THR A 34 -10.60 2.24 2.68
C THR A 34 -10.54 1.16 1.59
N TRP A 35 -9.56 1.18 0.68
CA TRP A 35 -9.38 0.13 -0.34
C TRP A 35 -9.17 -1.30 0.19
N LEU A 36 -8.58 -1.47 1.38
CA LEU A 36 -8.30 -2.78 1.97
C LEU A 36 -9.49 -3.39 2.75
N GLU A 37 -10.58 -2.63 2.92
CA GLU A 37 -11.80 -3.01 3.63
C GLU A 37 -12.91 -3.48 2.69
N GLY A 38 -13.71 -4.44 3.17
CA GLY A 38 -14.93 -4.92 2.51
C GLY A 38 -14.69 -5.60 1.16
N GLU A 39 -15.73 -5.69 0.34
CA GLU A 39 -15.71 -6.43 -0.92
C GLU A 39 -14.73 -5.85 -1.96
N ARG A 40 -14.53 -4.52 -1.97
CA ARG A 40 -13.60 -3.87 -2.91
C ARG A 40 -12.15 -4.28 -2.70
N SER A 41 -11.81 -4.79 -1.52
CA SER A 41 -10.44 -5.21 -1.22
C SER A 41 -9.97 -6.33 -2.13
N VAL A 42 -10.89 -7.21 -2.54
CA VAL A 42 -10.59 -8.31 -3.47
C VAL A 42 -10.11 -7.76 -4.81
N GLY A 43 -10.83 -6.78 -5.38
CA GLY A 43 -10.44 -6.16 -6.65
C GLY A 43 -9.13 -5.39 -6.56
N PHE A 44 -8.90 -4.69 -5.46
CA PHE A 44 -7.65 -3.95 -5.22
C PHE A 44 -6.43 -4.86 -5.06
N CYS A 45 -6.56 -5.92 -4.25
CA CYS A 45 -5.48 -6.89 -4.05
C CYS A 45 -5.17 -7.64 -5.36
N LYS A 46 -6.20 -8.02 -6.12
CA LYS A 46 -6.04 -8.64 -7.44
C LYS A 46 -5.28 -7.73 -8.41
N TYR A 47 -5.64 -6.46 -8.51
CA TYR A 47 -4.96 -5.49 -9.38
C TYR A 47 -3.46 -5.38 -9.06
N LEU A 48 -3.11 -5.18 -7.78
CA LEU A 48 -1.71 -5.07 -7.36
C LEU A 48 -0.94 -6.37 -7.63
N SER A 49 -1.58 -7.53 -7.46
CA SER A 49 -0.95 -8.83 -7.69
C SER A 49 -0.69 -9.09 -9.17
N GLU A 50 -1.64 -8.73 -10.05
CA GLU A 50 -1.45 -8.78 -11.51
C GLU A 50 -0.27 -7.88 -11.94
N LYS A 51 -0.21 -6.65 -11.42
CA LYS A 51 0.92 -5.73 -11.67
C LYS A 51 2.25 -6.24 -11.13
N THR A 52 2.22 -6.93 -9.99
CA THR A 52 3.41 -7.53 -9.37
C THR A 52 3.90 -8.74 -10.16
N ALA A 53 3.00 -9.59 -10.65
CA ALA A 53 3.33 -10.76 -11.46
C ALA A 53 3.95 -10.40 -12.83
N MET A 54 3.67 -9.19 -13.34
CA MET A 54 4.27 -8.68 -14.57
C MET A 54 5.74 -8.23 -14.41
N LEU A 55 6.27 -8.15 -13.17
CA LEU A 55 7.65 -7.76 -12.93
C LEU A 55 8.62 -8.84 -13.40
N LYS A 56 9.65 -8.44 -14.14
CA LYS A 56 10.75 -9.34 -14.47
C LYS A 56 11.67 -9.52 -13.26
N PRO A 57 12.39 -10.66 -13.17
CA PRO A 57 13.46 -10.81 -12.18
C PRO A 57 14.45 -9.64 -12.26
N ASN A 58 14.76 -9.04 -11.12
CA ASN A 58 15.64 -7.86 -10.96
C ASN A 58 15.11 -6.54 -11.55
N GLU A 59 13.85 -6.47 -11.97
CA GLU A 59 13.23 -5.21 -12.37
C GLU A 59 12.94 -4.34 -11.14
N ILE A 60 13.09 -3.01 -11.30
CA ILE A 60 12.68 -2.05 -10.27
C ILE A 60 11.15 -2.09 -10.16
N PRO A 61 10.57 -2.39 -8.99
CA PRO A 61 9.12 -2.45 -8.84
C PRO A 61 8.46 -1.13 -9.20
N ASN A 62 7.49 -1.18 -10.13
CA ASN A 62 6.66 -0.02 -10.47
C ASN A 62 5.77 0.38 -9.27
N SER A 63 5.27 1.62 -9.29
CA SER A 63 4.50 2.17 -8.16
C SER A 63 3.19 1.45 -7.86
N GLU A 64 2.73 0.58 -8.76
CA GLU A 64 1.48 -0.16 -8.66
C GLU A 64 1.68 -1.62 -8.28
N THR A 65 2.79 -1.93 -7.60
CA THR A 65 3.13 -3.29 -7.17
C THR A 65 3.16 -3.42 -5.66
N TRP A 66 2.99 -4.64 -5.16
CA TRP A 66 3.13 -4.94 -3.73
C TRP A 66 4.50 -4.55 -3.16
N PRO A 67 5.65 -4.93 -3.78
CA PRO A 67 6.95 -4.58 -3.23
C PRO A 67 7.16 -3.07 -3.10
N PHE A 68 6.67 -2.28 -4.07
CA PHE A 68 6.74 -0.83 -3.99
C PHE A 68 5.89 -0.29 -2.84
N LEU A 69 4.63 -0.72 -2.74
CA LEU A 69 3.72 -0.24 -1.69
C LEU A 69 4.22 -0.61 -0.29
N VAL A 70 4.72 -1.84 -0.10
CA VAL A 70 5.33 -2.29 1.16
C VAL A 70 6.55 -1.43 1.50
N LYS A 71 7.45 -1.19 0.55
CA LYS A 71 8.63 -0.34 0.74
C LYS A 71 8.24 1.09 1.15
N LEU A 72 7.23 1.66 0.48
CA LEU A 72 6.74 3.01 0.78
C LEU A 72 6.13 3.10 2.20
N LEU A 73 5.38 2.09 2.63
CA LEU A 73 4.84 2.03 3.98
C LEU A 73 5.93 1.86 5.05
N ILE A 74 6.95 1.05 4.78
CA ILE A 74 8.12 0.93 5.67
C ILE A 74 8.79 2.30 5.83
N GLN A 75 8.98 3.05 4.74
CA GLN A 75 9.52 4.42 4.80
C GLN A 75 8.64 5.36 5.63
N CYS A 76 7.32 5.30 5.46
CA CYS A 76 6.39 6.07 6.30
C CYS A 76 6.55 5.71 7.79
N VAL A 77 6.70 4.43 8.12
CA VAL A 77 6.85 3.95 9.50
C VAL A 77 8.16 4.42 10.11
N SER A 78 9.27 4.26 9.38
CA SER A 78 10.58 4.74 9.81
C SER A 78 10.57 6.25 10.05
N LEU A 79 9.88 7.02 9.20
CA LEU A 79 9.73 8.46 9.35
C LEU A 79 8.89 8.81 10.59
N GLU A 80 7.74 8.15 10.81
CA GLU A 80 6.90 8.41 11.98
C GLU A 80 7.63 8.09 13.29
N ILE A 81 8.40 7.00 13.33
CA ILE A 81 9.25 6.65 14.48
C ILE A 81 10.30 7.74 14.71
N SER A 82 10.99 8.17 13.65
CA SER A 82 12.06 9.17 13.74
C SER A 82 11.56 10.55 14.18
N LEU A 83 10.35 10.93 13.77
CA LEU A 83 9.72 12.21 14.15
C LEU A 83 9.05 12.17 15.52
N SER A 84 8.78 10.99 16.06
CA SER A 84 8.06 10.82 17.32
C SER A 84 8.96 10.79 18.55
N LYS A 85 10.15 11.41 18.54
CA LYS A 85 11.09 11.39 19.68
C LYS A 85 10.49 11.87 21.03
N LYS A 86 9.41 12.66 21.00
CA LYS A 86 8.71 13.18 22.18
C LYS A 86 7.28 12.64 22.37
N ARG A 87 6.79 11.78 21.47
CA ARG A 87 5.41 11.28 21.47
C ARG A 87 5.37 9.81 21.07
N LEU A 88 4.32 9.07 21.37
CA LEU A 88 4.23 7.70 20.87
C LEU A 88 3.95 7.70 19.35
N PRO A 89 4.64 6.85 18.56
CA PRO A 89 4.33 6.68 17.15
C PRO A 89 2.88 6.22 16.94
N LYS A 90 2.26 6.66 15.84
CA LYS A 90 0.89 6.26 15.51
C LYS A 90 0.78 4.77 15.20
N LEU A 91 -0.05 4.06 15.97
CA LEU A 91 -0.31 2.64 15.79
C LEU A 91 -1.00 2.30 14.45
N SER A 92 -1.79 3.23 13.90
CA SER A 92 -2.55 3.02 12.65
C SER A 92 -1.64 2.64 11.48
N LEU A 93 -0.47 3.26 11.40
CA LEU A 93 0.48 3.04 10.32
C LEU A 93 1.07 1.63 10.33
N GLY A 94 1.46 1.16 11.53
CA GLY A 94 1.94 -0.22 11.71
C GLY A 94 0.86 -1.26 11.45
N LYS A 95 -0.40 -0.98 11.84
CA LYS A 95 -1.54 -1.84 11.52
C LYS A 95 -1.75 -1.94 10.00
N THR A 96 -1.71 -0.82 9.29
CA THR A 96 -1.85 -0.80 7.82
C THR A 96 -0.71 -1.57 7.15
N LEU A 97 0.55 -1.37 7.57
CA LEU A 97 1.69 -2.13 7.04
C LEU A 97 1.49 -3.64 7.22
N ARG A 98 1.06 -4.09 8.42
CA ARG A 98 0.77 -5.51 8.67
C ARG A 98 -0.28 -6.05 7.70
N ILE A 99 -1.39 -5.33 7.52
CA ILE A 99 -2.46 -5.76 6.61
C ILE A 99 -1.95 -5.86 5.18
N VAL A 100 -1.17 -4.87 4.72
CA VAL A 100 -0.63 -4.87 3.35
C VAL A 100 0.32 -6.05 3.12
N VAL A 101 1.22 -6.34 4.06
CA VAL A 101 2.11 -7.52 3.96
C VAL A 101 1.28 -8.80 3.91
N GLN A 102 0.31 -8.96 4.80
CA GLN A 102 -0.59 -10.12 4.82
C GLN A 102 -1.36 -10.31 3.50
N ARG A 103 -1.69 -9.23 2.79
CA ARG A 103 -2.37 -9.30 1.48
C ARG A 103 -1.41 -9.55 0.32
N ALA A 104 -0.17 -9.09 0.43
CA ALA A 104 0.87 -9.34 -0.56
C ALA A 104 1.34 -10.80 -0.55
N GLU A 105 1.30 -11.45 0.62
CA GLU A 105 1.63 -12.86 0.83
C GLU A 105 0.43 -13.81 0.64
N ASP A 106 -0.75 -13.28 0.29
CA ASP A 106 -1.97 -14.08 0.15
C ASP A 106 -2.02 -14.75 -1.22
N ASP A 107 -1.73 -16.05 -1.24
CA ASP A 107 -1.70 -16.88 -2.44
C ASP A 107 -3.01 -16.89 -3.24
N ARG A 108 -4.15 -16.49 -2.63
CA ARG A 108 -5.42 -16.33 -3.35
C ARG A 108 -5.36 -15.29 -4.46
N PHE A 109 -4.40 -14.36 -4.39
CA PHE A 109 -4.17 -13.34 -5.40
C PHE A 109 -2.91 -13.57 -6.22
N ALA A 110 -2.15 -14.65 -5.96
CA ALA A 110 -0.97 -14.97 -6.75
C ALA A 110 -1.37 -15.19 -8.22
N GLY A 111 -0.76 -14.43 -9.13
CA GLY A 111 -0.87 -14.68 -10.55
C GLY A 111 -0.36 -16.09 -10.87
N GLN A 112 -0.91 -16.74 -11.90
CA GLN A 112 -0.29 -17.95 -12.42
C GLN A 112 1.07 -17.55 -12.99
N TRP A 113 2.14 -18.05 -12.35
CA TRP A 113 3.54 -17.85 -12.74
C TRP A 113 3.85 -18.53 -14.06
#